data_AF-A0A3B8XVT5-F1
#
_entry.id   AF-A0A3B8XVT5-F1
#
_cell.length_a   1.000
_cell.length_b   1.000
_cell.length_c   1.000
_cell.angle_alpha   90.00
_cell.angle_beta   90.00
_cell.angle_gamma   90.00
#
_symmetry.space_group_name_H-M   'P 1'
#
loop_
_entity.id
_entity.type
_entity.pdbx_description
1 polymer ?
#
loop_
_entity_poly.entity_id
_entity_poly.type
_entity_poly.pdbx_seq_one_letter_code
_entity_poly.pdbx_strand_id
1 'polypeptide(L)'
;MKNLSPEFAAHVASGTTTLAWCWKLTRRDGATLGFTEHDRDLAFGGVTYEAAGGFTASALESTGGLNVDNLDVTGALSSARLDEGDLAAGLYDNAEIEIWRVNWQDVSGRVLMRKGNLGEVSRSGAGFTAELRGLAHRLNQPVGRLYQYGCDADFCDARCGLDASDWTAEG
;
A
#
# COMPACT_ATOMS: atom_id res chain seq x y z
N MET A 1 0.78 -16.92 -13.31
CA MET A 1 -0.62 -17.23 -12.97
C MET A 1 -0.79 -17.16 -11.46
N LYS A 2 -1.86 -16.55 -10.96
CA LYS A 2 -2.15 -16.56 -9.51
C LYS A 2 -2.69 -17.93 -9.12
N ASN A 3 -2.30 -18.40 -7.94
CA ASN A 3 -2.81 -19.66 -7.40
C ASN A 3 -4.12 -19.38 -6.65
N LEU A 4 -5.22 -19.91 -7.18
CA LEU A 4 -6.57 -19.76 -6.62
C LEU A 4 -6.93 -21.06 -5.90
N SER A 5 -7.65 -20.99 -4.78
CA SER A 5 -8.23 -22.22 -4.22
C SER A 5 -9.19 -22.85 -5.23
N PRO A 6 -9.33 -24.18 -5.28
CA PRO A 6 -10.22 -24.85 -6.25
C PRO A 6 -11.66 -24.32 -6.19
N GLU A 7 -12.14 -24.07 -4.98
CA GLU A 7 -13.47 -23.51 -4.72
C GLU A 7 -13.62 -22.09 -5.29
N PHE A 8 -12.62 -21.24 -5.05
CA PHE A 8 -12.65 -19.86 -5.56
C PHE A 8 -12.48 -19.81 -7.09
N ALA A 9 -11.65 -20.69 -7.66
CA ALA A 9 -11.52 -20.81 -9.11
C ALA A 9 -12.83 -21.24 -9.78
N ALA A 10 -13.54 -22.22 -9.20
CA ALA A 10 -14.86 -22.65 -9.68
C ALA A 10 -15.89 -21.52 -9.57
N HIS A 11 -15.87 -20.76 -8.47
CA HIS A 11 -16.74 -19.61 -8.28
C HIS A 11 -16.48 -18.52 -9.33
N VAL A 12 -15.22 -18.12 -9.55
CA VAL A 12 -14.84 -17.15 -10.58
C VAL A 12 -15.27 -17.62 -11.97
N ALA A 13 -15.08 -18.91 -12.29
CA ALA A 13 -15.46 -19.49 -13.58
C ALA A 13 -16.97 -19.53 -13.81
N SER A 14 -17.79 -19.56 -12.74
CA SER A 14 -19.24 -19.53 -12.86
C SER A 14 -19.80 -18.18 -13.35
N GLY A 15 -18.97 -17.12 -13.34
CA GLY A 15 -19.35 -15.78 -13.79
C GLY A 15 -20.14 -14.98 -12.75
N THR A 16 -20.05 -15.31 -11.46
CA THR A 16 -20.85 -14.64 -10.42
C THR A 16 -20.45 -13.18 -10.19
N THR A 17 -21.43 -12.35 -9.81
CA THR A 17 -21.29 -10.93 -9.46
C THR A 17 -20.93 -10.68 -7.99
N THR A 18 -20.72 -11.74 -7.19
CA THR A 18 -20.54 -11.61 -5.73
C THR A 18 -19.09 -11.29 -5.32
N LEU A 19 -18.30 -10.73 -6.24
CA LEU A 19 -16.89 -10.41 -6.00
C LEU A 19 -16.74 -8.92 -5.71
N ALA A 20 -16.03 -8.59 -4.63
CA ALA A 20 -15.65 -7.25 -4.24
C ALA A 20 -14.12 -7.11 -4.19
N TRP A 21 -13.63 -5.91 -4.48
CA TRP A 21 -12.29 -5.47 -4.19
C TRP A 21 -12.17 -5.06 -2.71
N CYS A 22 -11.05 -5.45 -2.11
CA CYS A 22 -10.68 -5.09 -0.75
C CYS A 22 -9.23 -4.59 -0.74
N TRP A 23 -8.96 -3.47 -0.10
CA TRP A 23 -7.64 -2.87 0.00
C TRP A 23 -7.22 -2.80 1.46
N LYS A 24 -5.98 -3.19 1.73
CA LYS A 24 -5.38 -3.05 3.05
C LYS A 24 -4.17 -2.14 2.92
N LEU A 25 -4.16 -1.05 3.67
CA LEU A 25 -3.00 -0.19 3.87
C LEU A 25 -2.37 -0.50 5.22
N THR A 26 -1.04 -0.59 5.26
CA THR A 26 -0.26 -0.70 6.48
C THR A 26 0.77 0.41 6.51
N ARG A 27 0.62 1.35 7.44
CA ARG A 27 1.54 2.47 7.66
C ARG A 27 2.83 1.98 8.31
N ARG A 28 3.89 2.79 8.23
CA ARG A 28 5.20 2.49 8.82
C ARG A 28 5.17 2.40 10.35
N ASP A 29 4.23 3.09 10.99
CA ASP A 29 3.97 3.04 12.43
C ASP A 29 3.16 1.81 12.88
N GLY A 30 2.77 0.94 11.93
CA GLY A 30 2.02 -0.29 12.19
C GLY A 30 0.50 -0.13 12.13
N ALA A 31 -0.03 1.10 11.97
CA ALA A 31 -1.46 1.30 11.81
C ALA A 31 -1.95 0.64 10.51
N THR A 32 -3.03 -0.14 10.62
CA THR A 32 -3.60 -0.89 9.49
C THR A 32 -5.01 -0.40 9.20
N LEU A 33 -5.29 -0.11 7.93
CA LEU A 33 -6.58 0.37 7.44
C LEU A 33 -7.08 -0.58 6.36
N GLY A 34 -8.35 -0.97 6.44
CA GLY A 34 -9.02 -1.81 5.45
C GLY A 34 -10.16 -1.05 4.78
N PHE A 35 -10.28 -1.20 3.46
CA PHE A 35 -11.34 -0.60 2.65
C PHE A 35 -11.95 -1.62 1.71
N THR A 36 -13.26 -1.53 1.44
CA THR A 36 -13.94 -2.36 0.44
C THR A 36 -14.83 -1.55 -0.47
N GLU A 37 -15.01 -2.02 -1.72
CA GLU A 37 -16.02 -1.47 -2.65
C GLU A 37 -17.43 -2.03 -2.39
N HIS A 38 -17.53 -3.03 -1.51
CA HIS A 38 -18.82 -3.57 -1.10
C HIS A 38 -19.57 -2.55 -0.24
N ASP A 39 -20.89 -2.64 -0.20
CA ASP A 39 -21.77 -1.74 0.57
C ASP A 39 -21.83 -2.11 2.06
N ARG A 40 -21.14 -3.18 2.46
CA ARG A 40 -21.03 -3.63 3.85
C ARG A 40 -19.58 -3.97 4.20
N ASP A 41 -19.27 -3.81 5.47
CA ASP A 41 -17.94 -4.15 5.99
C ASP A 41 -17.66 -5.65 5.83
N LEU A 42 -16.42 -5.96 5.45
CA LEU A 42 -15.92 -7.32 5.32
C LEU A 42 -14.76 -7.51 6.30
N ALA A 43 -14.68 -8.68 6.95
CA ALA A 43 -13.60 -8.95 7.92
C ALA A 43 -12.85 -10.22 7.55
N PHE A 44 -11.54 -10.10 7.34
CA PHE A 44 -10.65 -11.25 7.14
C PHE A 44 -9.20 -10.91 7.44
N GLY A 45 -8.39 -11.92 7.75
CA GLY A 45 -6.96 -11.73 8.04
C GLY A 45 -6.67 -10.80 9.23
N GLY A 46 -7.61 -10.72 10.20
CA GLY A 46 -7.50 -9.84 11.36
C GLY A 46 -7.77 -8.35 11.07
N VAL A 47 -8.25 -8.01 9.88
CA VAL A 47 -8.54 -6.63 9.46
C VAL A 47 -10.02 -6.51 9.08
N THR A 48 -10.64 -5.42 9.51
CA THR A 48 -11.96 -5.00 9.03
C THR A 48 -11.77 -4.06 7.83
N TYR A 49 -12.40 -4.41 6.72
CA TYR A 49 -12.43 -3.66 5.48
C TYR A 49 -13.75 -2.89 5.43
N GLU A 50 -13.67 -1.57 5.52
CA GLU A 50 -14.84 -0.71 5.70
C GLU A 50 -15.45 -0.28 4.37
N ALA A 51 -16.77 -0.35 4.27
CA ALA A 51 -17.54 0.07 3.10
C ALA A 51 -17.57 1.60 2.94
N ALA A 52 -17.44 2.33 4.05
CA ALA A 52 -17.52 3.80 4.10
C ALA A 52 -16.24 4.50 3.59
N GLY A 53 -15.26 3.76 3.07
CA GLY A 53 -13.93 4.25 2.74
C GLY A 53 -13.77 5.02 1.43
N GLY A 54 -14.85 5.18 0.64
CA GLY A 54 -14.85 5.94 -0.62
C GLY A 54 -13.64 5.66 -1.51
N PHE A 55 -13.22 4.39 -1.56
CA PHE A 55 -12.04 3.93 -2.28
C PHE A 55 -12.46 3.58 -3.70
N THR A 56 -12.23 4.48 -4.64
CA THR A 56 -12.49 4.22 -6.06
C THR A 56 -11.16 4.19 -6.81
N ALA A 57 -10.72 2.99 -7.22
CA ALA A 57 -9.55 2.85 -8.08
C ALA A 57 -9.95 3.18 -9.52
N SER A 58 -9.39 4.23 -10.11
CA SER A 58 -9.42 4.37 -11.57
C SER A 58 -8.37 3.44 -12.17
N ALA A 59 -8.77 2.72 -13.22
CA ALA A 59 -8.05 1.72 -14.02
C ALA A 59 -6.69 1.19 -13.50
N LEU A 60 -6.65 -0.10 -13.14
CA LEU A 60 -5.42 -0.86 -12.90
C LEU A 60 -4.75 -1.25 -14.24
N GLU A 61 -3.96 -0.38 -14.87
CA GLU A 61 -3.27 -0.69 -16.13
C GLU A 61 -1.94 -1.44 -15.93
N SER A 62 -1.83 -2.69 -16.41
CA SER A 62 -0.58 -3.48 -16.34
C SER A 62 0.18 -3.40 -17.66
N THR A 63 1.39 -2.82 -17.68
CA THR A 63 2.24 -2.84 -18.86
C THR A 63 3.29 -3.96 -18.72
N GLY A 64 3.19 -5.01 -19.55
CA GLY A 64 4.08 -6.18 -19.46
C GLY A 64 5.49 -5.92 -19.98
N GLY A 65 6.37 -5.35 -19.15
CA GLY A 65 7.79 -5.14 -19.45
C GLY A 65 8.67 -5.10 -18.20
N LEU A 66 9.98 -5.32 -18.36
CA LEU A 66 10.99 -5.13 -17.29
C LEU A 66 11.29 -3.64 -17.00
N ASN A 67 10.77 -2.73 -17.84
CA ASN A 67 10.70 -1.32 -17.51
C ASN A 67 9.57 -1.16 -16.52
N VAL A 68 9.94 -0.82 -15.28
CA VAL A 68 9.10 -0.31 -14.19
C VAL A 68 7.62 -0.62 -14.43
N ASP A 69 7.08 -1.63 -13.74
CA ASP A 69 5.66 -1.66 -13.40
C ASP A 69 5.37 -0.42 -12.52
N ASN A 70 5.45 0.77 -13.13
CA ASN A 70 4.95 2.01 -12.60
C ASN A 70 3.46 1.90 -12.85
N LEU A 71 2.84 1.16 -11.93
CA LEU A 71 1.42 0.99 -11.93
C LEU A 71 0.86 2.27 -11.30
N ASP A 72 0.67 3.29 -12.13
CA ASP A 72 0.00 4.52 -11.71
C ASP A 72 -1.48 4.22 -11.41
N VAL A 73 -1.74 3.70 -10.20
CA VAL A 73 -3.10 3.57 -9.68
C VAL A 73 -3.54 4.94 -9.24
N THR A 74 -4.15 5.69 -10.15
CA THR A 74 -4.80 6.95 -9.78
C THR A 74 -6.09 6.60 -9.03
N GLY A 75 -5.99 6.28 -7.74
CA GLY A 75 -7.13 6.06 -6.87
C GLY A 75 -7.50 7.36 -6.20
N ALA A 76 -8.75 7.81 -6.34
CA ALA A 76 -9.28 8.83 -5.44
C ALA A 76 -9.55 8.14 -4.10
N LEU A 77 -8.62 8.28 -3.17
CA LEU A 77 -8.73 7.81 -1.80
C LEU A 77 -9.61 8.80 -1.03
N SER A 78 -10.94 8.67 -1.05
CA SER A 78 -11.80 9.57 -0.27
C SER A 78 -12.35 8.84 0.96
N SER A 79 -11.59 8.86 2.06
CA SER A 79 -12.05 8.27 3.33
C SER A 79 -11.97 9.30 4.44
N ALA A 80 -12.99 9.37 5.28
CA ALA A 80 -12.96 10.14 6.53
C ALA A 80 -11.90 9.61 7.52
N ARG A 81 -11.33 8.42 7.30
CA ARG A 81 -10.25 7.85 8.12
C ARG A 81 -8.84 8.18 7.63
N LEU A 82 -8.71 8.70 6.42
CA LEU A 82 -7.45 9.31 6.00
C LEU A 82 -7.46 10.72 6.58
N ASP A 83 -7.00 10.83 7.82
CA ASP A 83 -6.90 12.13 8.48
C ASP A 83 -5.98 13.07 7.70
N GLU A 84 -6.41 14.32 7.59
CA GLU A 84 -5.69 15.34 6.84
C GLU A 84 -4.33 15.66 7.47
N GLY A 85 -4.26 15.67 8.80
CA GLY A 85 -3.01 15.89 9.52
C GLY A 85 -2.01 14.76 9.28
N ASP A 86 -2.48 13.52 9.31
CA ASP A 86 -1.62 12.34 9.05
C ASP A 86 -1.09 12.29 7.62
N LEU A 87 -1.90 12.71 6.64
CA LEU A 87 -1.48 12.83 5.24
C LEU A 87 -0.44 13.94 5.05
N ALA A 88 -0.68 15.13 5.62
CA ALA A 88 0.27 16.23 5.56
C ALA A 88 1.59 15.91 6.29
N ALA A 89 1.54 15.05 7.31
CA ALA A 89 2.71 14.54 8.01
C ALA A 89 3.45 13.42 7.26
N GLY A 90 2.99 13.02 6.06
CA GLY A 90 3.63 11.98 5.24
C GLY A 90 3.53 10.58 5.83
N LEU A 91 2.60 10.32 6.77
CA LEU A 91 2.51 9.03 7.47
C LEU A 91 2.09 7.88 6.56
N TYR A 92 1.50 8.21 5.41
CA TYR A 92 1.10 7.27 4.38
C TYR A 92 2.18 7.05 3.30
N ASP A 93 3.27 7.83 3.32
CA ASP A 93 4.35 7.68 2.35
C ASP A 93 5.03 6.32 2.52
N ASN A 94 5.15 5.58 1.41
CA ASN A 94 5.64 4.19 1.40
C ASN A 94 4.81 3.22 2.26
N ALA A 95 3.58 3.55 2.65
CA ALA A 95 2.69 2.59 3.30
C ALA A 95 2.52 1.36 2.40
N GLU A 96 2.56 0.17 2.99
CA GLU A 96 2.34 -1.07 2.26
C GLU A 96 0.87 -1.18 1.87
N ILE A 97 0.59 -1.55 0.62
CA ILE A 97 -0.77 -1.75 0.12
C ILE A 97 -0.94 -3.15 -0.44
N GLU A 98 -2.02 -3.82 -0.02
CA GLU A 98 -2.44 -5.13 -0.49
C GLU A 98 -3.83 -5.00 -1.13
N ILE A 99 -3.97 -5.40 -2.39
CA ILE A 99 -5.23 -5.40 -3.15
C ILE A 99 -5.73 -6.83 -3.27
N TRP A 100 -6.93 -7.09 -2.80
CA TRP A 100 -7.57 -8.40 -2.76
C TRP A 100 -8.82 -8.43 -3.63
N ARG A 101 -9.06 -9.57 -4.29
CA ARG A 101 -10.38 -9.90 -4.84
C ARG A 101 -11.02 -10.93 -3.92
N VAL A 102 -12.20 -10.63 -3.42
CA VAL A 102 -12.87 -11.39 -2.35
C VAL A 102 -14.30 -11.68 -2.75
N ASN A 103 -14.79 -12.90 -2.51
CA ASN A 103 -16.22 -13.17 -2.54
C ASN A 103 -16.85 -12.62 -1.26
N TRP A 104 -17.73 -11.62 -1.36
CA TRP A 104 -18.32 -10.98 -0.17
C TRP A 104 -19.34 -11.89 0.54
N GLN A 105 -19.84 -12.94 -0.11
CA GLN A 105 -20.68 -13.95 0.56
C GLN A 105 -19.87 -14.93 1.41
N ASP A 106 -18.63 -15.19 0.99
CA ASP A 106 -17.69 -16.05 1.71
C ASP A 106 -16.26 -15.53 1.51
N VAL A 107 -15.78 -14.78 2.50
CA VAL A 107 -14.46 -14.15 2.50
C VAL A 107 -13.30 -15.15 2.54
N SER A 108 -13.57 -16.45 2.75
CA SER A 108 -12.58 -17.50 2.59
C SER A 108 -12.14 -17.63 1.11
N GLY A 109 -13.08 -17.40 0.19
CA GLY A 109 -12.86 -17.28 -1.25
C GLY A 109 -12.25 -15.93 -1.58
N ARG A 110 -10.91 -15.84 -1.46
CA ARG A 110 -10.17 -14.62 -1.79
C ARG A 110 -8.84 -14.91 -2.45
N VAL A 111 -8.33 -13.92 -3.16
CA VAL A 111 -6.98 -13.96 -3.73
C VAL A 111 -6.30 -12.61 -3.58
N LEU A 112 -5.03 -12.64 -3.18
CA LEU A 112 -4.18 -11.46 -3.22
C LEU A 112 -3.91 -11.13 -4.68
N MET A 113 -4.43 -9.99 -5.12
CA MET A 113 -4.29 -9.55 -6.48
C MET A 113 -2.99 -8.80 -6.69
N ARG A 114 -2.64 -7.88 -5.81
CA ARG A 114 -1.40 -7.11 -5.90
C ARG A 114 -0.92 -6.72 -4.52
N LYS A 115 0.39 -6.51 -4.41
CA LYS A 115 1.05 -5.98 -3.22
C LYS A 115 2.13 -5.00 -3.66
N GLY A 116 2.27 -3.89 -2.96
CA GLY A 116 3.22 -2.84 -3.27
C GLY A 116 3.29 -1.81 -2.16
N ASN A 117 3.81 -0.63 -2.49
CA ASN A 117 3.88 0.51 -1.57
C ASN A 117 3.20 1.72 -2.22
N LEU A 118 2.61 2.58 -1.40
CA LEU A 118 2.21 3.91 -1.86
C LEU A 118 3.46 4.75 -2.13
N GLY A 119 3.46 5.48 -3.24
CA GLY A 119 4.41 6.54 -3.51
C GLY A 119 4.11 7.77 -2.67
N GLU A 120 4.35 8.94 -3.24
CA GLU A 120 3.90 10.20 -2.65
C GLU A 120 2.37 10.26 -2.69
N VAL A 121 1.76 10.57 -1.55
CA VAL A 121 0.33 10.79 -1.47
C VAL A 121 0.06 12.29 -1.50
N SER A 122 -0.57 12.77 -2.58
CA SER A 122 -0.90 14.18 -2.76
C SER A 122 -2.41 14.42 -2.68
N ARG A 123 -2.80 15.59 -2.18
CA ARG A 123 -4.21 15.98 -2.11
C ARG A 123 -4.63 16.77 -3.35
N SER A 124 -5.81 16.45 -3.90
CA SER A 124 -6.48 17.30 -4.89
C SER A 124 -7.96 17.50 -4.53
N GLY A 125 -8.29 18.70 -4.02
CA GLY A 125 -9.65 19.04 -3.63
C GLY A 125 -10.18 18.21 -2.45
N ALA A 126 -11.29 17.49 -2.67
CA ALA A 126 -11.92 16.60 -1.68
C ALA A 126 -11.38 15.15 -1.72
N GLY A 127 -10.43 14.84 -2.61
CA GLY A 127 -9.83 13.52 -2.75
C GLY A 127 -8.31 13.56 -2.61
N PHE A 128 -7.73 12.37 -2.50
CA PHE A 128 -6.29 12.17 -2.50
C PHE A 128 -5.90 11.26 -3.66
N THR A 129 -4.73 11.52 -4.23
CA THR A 129 -4.13 10.72 -5.30
C THR A 129 -2.82 10.16 -4.77
N ALA A 130 -2.67 8.84 -4.88
CA ALA A 130 -1.44 8.15 -4.50
C ALA A 130 -0.96 7.29 -5.66
N GLU A 131 0.32 7.37 -6.00
CA GLU A 131 0.95 6.43 -6.93
C GLU A 131 1.11 5.06 -6.22
N LEU A 132 0.91 3.94 -6.91
CA LEU A 132 1.18 2.61 -6.36
C LEU A 132 2.45 2.04 -6.98
N ARG A 133 3.51 2.03 -6.19
CA ARG A 133 4.81 1.51 -6.63
C ARG A 133 4.84 0.00 -6.43
N GLY A 134 5.11 -0.73 -7.50
CA GLY A 134 5.29 -2.19 -7.44
C GLY A 134 6.51 -2.58 -6.61
N LEU A 135 6.57 -3.84 -6.16
CA LEU A 135 7.69 -4.37 -5.36
C LEU A 135 9.06 -4.19 -6.04
N ALA A 136 9.10 -4.18 -7.38
CA ALA A 136 10.31 -3.95 -8.17
C ALA A 136 10.88 -2.52 -8.02
N HIS A 137 10.08 -1.53 -7.60
CA HIS A 137 10.58 -0.17 -7.35
C HIS A 137 11.70 -0.17 -6.31
N ARG A 138 11.62 -1.03 -5.28
CA ARG A 138 12.69 -1.19 -4.28
C ARG A 138 14.01 -1.65 -4.89
N LEU A 139 13.97 -2.43 -5.97
CA LEU A 139 15.16 -2.93 -6.66
C LEU A 139 15.76 -1.90 -7.61
N ASN A 140 14.98 -0.92 -8.05
CA ASN A 140 15.41 0.12 -8.98
C ASN A 140 15.93 1.39 -8.27
N GLN A 141 16.03 1.35 -6.94
CA GLN A 141 16.71 2.42 -6.20
C GLN A 141 18.21 2.29 -6.44
N PRO A 142 18.93 3.39 -6.73
CA PRO A 142 20.37 3.35 -6.81
C PRO A 142 20.94 2.98 -5.44
N VAL A 143 21.33 1.71 -5.29
CA VAL A 143 22.01 1.21 -4.10
C VAL A 143 23.51 1.27 -4.36
N GLY A 144 24.22 2.08 -3.59
CA GLY A 144 25.65 2.25 -3.75
C GLY A 144 26.17 3.39 -2.89
N ARG A 145 27.50 3.53 -2.86
CA ARG A 145 28.16 4.62 -2.14
C ARG A 145 28.78 5.57 -3.15
N LEU A 146 28.71 6.86 -2.84
CA LEU A 146 29.52 7.85 -3.52
C LEU A 146 30.91 7.86 -2.86
N TYR A 147 31.97 7.76 -3.66
CA TYR A 147 33.31 8.05 -3.17
C TYR A 147 33.44 9.57 -3.02
N GLN A 148 33.42 10.06 -1.78
CA GLN A 148 33.52 11.48 -1.45
C GLN A 148 34.42 11.70 -0.24
N TYR A 149 34.81 12.95 -0.02
CA TYR A 149 35.69 13.32 1.09
C TYR A 149 34.98 13.34 2.45
N GLY A 150 33.68 13.67 2.46
CA GLY A 150 32.86 13.69 3.68
C GLY A 150 32.36 12.31 4.09
N CYS A 151 32.04 12.16 5.38
CA CYS A 151 31.36 10.97 5.88
C CYS A 151 29.95 10.87 5.24
N ASP A 152 29.63 9.71 4.66
CA ASP A 152 28.33 9.39 4.05
C ASP A 152 27.43 8.53 4.97
N ALA A 153 27.81 8.38 6.23
CA ALA A 153 27.05 7.63 7.23
C ALA A 153 25.96 8.51 7.86
N ASP A 154 24.79 7.92 8.12
CA ASP A 154 23.78 8.60 8.93
C ASP A 154 24.26 8.68 10.38
N PHE A 155 23.89 9.75 11.08
CA PHE A 155 24.32 9.98 12.45
C PHE A 155 23.93 8.79 13.34
N CYS A 156 24.92 8.22 14.03
CA CYS A 156 24.79 7.04 14.89
C CYS A 156 24.31 5.76 14.19
N ASP A 157 24.45 5.66 12.86
CA ASP A 157 24.28 4.39 12.15
C ASP A 157 25.46 3.42 12.44
N ALA A 158 25.30 2.16 11.99
CA ALA A 158 26.32 1.13 12.19
C ALA A 158 27.69 1.44 11.54
N ARG A 159 27.75 2.35 10.55
CA ARG A 159 28.98 2.80 9.90
C ARG A 159 29.59 4.03 10.58
N CYS A 160 28.75 4.90 11.13
CA CYS A 160 29.12 6.06 11.91
C CYS A 160 29.81 5.62 13.21
N GLY A 161 29.23 4.63 13.91
CA GLY A 161 29.81 4.04 15.12
C GLY A 161 29.77 4.93 16.36
N LEU A 162 29.13 6.09 16.29
CA LEU A 162 28.89 6.98 17.44
C LEU A 162 27.63 6.55 18.19
N ASP A 163 27.63 6.68 19.52
CA ASP A 163 26.43 6.49 20.34
C ASP A 163 25.70 7.82 20.53
N ALA A 164 24.40 7.86 20.22
CA ALA A 164 23.60 9.08 20.33
C ALA A 164 23.54 9.58 21.78
N SER A 165 23.69 8.70 22.78
CA SER A 165 23.70 9.10 24.19
C SER A 165 24.82 10.08 24.51
N ASP A 166 25.98 9.94 23.85
CA ASP A 166 27.18 10.75 24.11
C ASP A 166 27.06 12.17 23.53
N TRP A 167 26.04 12.41 22.71
CA TRP A 167 25.85 13.65 21.95
C TRP A 167 24.45 14.24 22.16
N THR A 168 23.93 14.14 23.39
CA THR A 168 22.70 14.80 23.82
C THR A 168 22.99 16.10 24.57
N ALA A 169 22.19 17.14 24.30
CA ALA A 169 22.20 18.39 25.06
C ALA A 169 20.81 18.63 25.63
N GLU A 170 20.71 18.80 26.95
CA GLU A 170 19.48 19.24 27.61
C GLU A 170 19.41 20.77 27.59
N GLY A 171 18.29 21.30 27.07
CA GLY A 171 17.97 22.73 27.04
C GLY A 171 16.80 23.06 27.95
#